data_AF-A0A9W9Z046-F1
#
_entry.id   AF-A0A9W9Z046-F1
#
_cell.length_a   1.000
_cell.length_b   1.000
_cell.length_c   1.000
_cell.angle_alpha   90.00
_cell.angle_beta   90.00
_cell.angle_gamma   90.00
#
_symmetry.space_group_name_H-M   'P 1'
#
loop_
_entity.id
_entity.type
_entity.pdbx_description
1 polymer ?
#
loop_
_entity_poly.entity_id
_entity_poly.type
_entity_poly.pdbx_seq_one_letter_code
_entity_poly.pdbx_strand_id
1 'polypeptide(L)'
;MAFLASSFVVFLVQERTNKAKHVQFVSGVDPLSYWDSAYTWDLLNFLLPSLSILILVAAFEVPAYTGPRLGYLFLLLMLYGWAIIPLMYLFSFVFRTASTAFVVLTIFNIITGLATLLTVFILSIPGLDVLDVANALKWAFLVLPNYCLGQGIGDMFNNYNALDFFDKAVKMCLAIYPDRKFCEKYIRKKPAMSWSFRRITWPGTIPVLAAT
;
A
#
# COMPACT_ATOMS: atom_id res chain seq x y z
N MET A 1 3.82 -10.45 -2.19
CA MET A 1 2.93 -9.92 -3.23
C MET A 1 3.59 -9.81 -4.62
N ALA A 2 4.87 -9.42 -4.74
CA ALA A 2 5.56 -9.27 -6.04
C ALA A 2 5.55 -10.53 -6.95
N PHE A 3 5.77 -11.73 -6.38
CA PHE A 3 5.72 -12.99 -7.12
C PHE A 3 4.32 -13.29 -7.68
N LEU A 4 3.29 -13.08 -6.86
CA LEU A 4 1.89 -13.33 -7.21
C LEU A 4 1.39 -12.34 -8.28
N ALA A 5 1.75 -11.07 -8.17
CA ALA A 5 1.46 -10.09 -9.23
C ALA A 5 2.10 -10.48 -10.56
N SER A 6 3.32 -11.04 -10.53
CA SER A 6 4.05 -11.43 -11.74
C SER A 6 3.53 -12.72 -12.38
N SER A 7 2.93 -13.63 -11.60
CA SER A 7 2.34 -14.86 -12.15
C SER A 7 1.12 -14.59 -13.05
N PHE A 8 0.33 -13.55 -12.79
CA PHE A 8 -0.83 -13.20 -13.63
C PHE A 8 -0.42 -12.86 -15.07
N VAL A 9 0.74 -12.22 -15.25
CA VAL A 9 1.27 -11.91 -16.59
C VAL A 9 1.64 -13.15 -17.38
N VAL A 10 2.07 -14.23 -16.71
CA VAL A 10 2.45 -15.48 -17.38
C VAL A 10 1.28 -16.08 -18.12
N PHE A 11 0.11 -16.14 -17.48
CA PHE A 11 -1.10 -16.68 -18.07
C PHE A 11 -1.53 -15.87 -19.31
N LEU A 12 -1.54 -14.54 -19.21
CA LEU A 12 -1.85 -13.65 -20.35
C LEU A 12 -0.88 -13.81 -21.53
N VAL A 13 0.43 -13.93 -21.25
CA VAL A 13 1.43 -14.08 -22.32
C VAL A 13 1.33 -15.47 -22.95
N GLN A 14 1.11 -16.53 -22.15
CA GLN A 14 0.90 -17.89 -22.67
C GLN A 14 -0.34 -17.98 -23.57
N GLU A 15 -1.43 -17.32 -23.18
CA GLU A 15 -2.67 -17.33 -23.97
C GLU A 15 -2.50 -16.63 -25.33
N ARG A 16 -1.66 -15.57 -25.36
CA ARG A 16 -1.25 -14.91 -26.61
C ARG A 16 -0.35 -15.79 -27.47
N THR A 17 0.66 -16.45 -26.89
CA THR A 17 1.61 -17.28 -27.65
C THR A 17 0.96 -18.55 -28.20
N ASN A 18 0.02 -19.13 -27.45
CA ASN A 18 -0.72 -20.33 -27.87
C ASN A 18 -1.86 -20.02 -28.84
N LYS A 19 -2.08 -18.75 -29.20
CA LYS A 19 -3.21 -18.27 -30.02
C LYS A 19 -4.59 -18.64 -29.47
N ALA A 20 -4.70 -19.05 -28.21
CA ALA A 20 -5.97 -19.41 -27.58
C ALA A 20 -6.93 -18.21 -27.53
N LYS A 21 -6.40 -17.00 -27.32
CA LYS A 21 -7.15 -15.74 -27.44
C LYS A 21 -7.78 -15.54 -28.82
N HIS A 22 -7.09 -15.95 -29.89
CA HIS A 22 -7.64 -15.86 -31.24
C HIS A 22 -8.79 -16.85 -31.45
N VAL A 23 -8.67 -18.07 -30.91
CA VAL A 23 -9.74 -19.07 -30.97
C VAL A 23 -11.00 -18.57 -30.24
N GLN A 24 -10.84 -17.98 -29.04
CA GLN A 24 -11.96 -17.39 -28.30
C GLN A 24 -12.66 -16.26 -29.08
N PHE A 25 -11.90 -15.43 -29.81
CA PHE A 25 -12.48 -14.39 -30.67
C PHE A 25 -13.22 -14.95 -31.88
N VAL A 26 -12.70 -16.01 -32.49
CA VAL A 26 -13.37 -16.69 -33.61
C VAL A 26 -14.67 -17.35 -33.15
N SER A 27 -14.76 -17.74 -31.87
CA SER A 27 -16.00 -18.24 -31.25
C SER A 27 -17.03 -17.16 -30.89
N GLY A 28 -16.77 -15.88 -31.23
CA GLY A 28 -17.74 -14.79 -31.05
C GLY A 28 -17.73 -14.14 -29.67
N VAL A 29 -16.66 -14.29 -28.88
CA VAL A 29 -16.52 -13.59 -27.59
C VAL A 29 -16.13 -12.13 -27.81
N ASP A 30 -16.88 -11.22 -27.19
CA ASP A 30 -16.54 -9.79 -27.20
C ASP A 30 -15.22 -9.51 -26.43
N PRO A 31 -14.36 -8.61 -26.94
CA PRO A 31 -13.11 -8.26 -26.28
C PRO A 31 -13.28 -7.75 -24.84
N LEU A 32 -14.36 -7.02 -24.57
CA LEU A 32 -14.63 -6.47 -23.23
C LEU A 32 -14.90 -7.59 -22.22
N SER A 33 -15.77 -8.56 -22.58
CA SER A 33 -16.08 -9.70 -21.70
C SER A 33 -14.86 -10.57 -21.41
N TYR A 34 -13.92 -10.68 -22.34
CA TYR A 34 -12.66 -11.38 -22.12
C TYR A 34 -11.78 -10.65 -21.09
N TRP A 35 -11.61 -9.32 -21.23
CA TRP A 35 -10.78 -8.56 -20.29
C TRP A 35 -11.40 -8.46 -18.91
N ASP A 36 -12.73 -8.31 -18.81
CA ASP A 36 -13.44 -8.25 -17.54
C ASP A 36 -13.38 -9.59 -16.80
N SER A 37 -13.53 -10.71 -17.51
CA SER A 37 -13.42 -12.04 -16.90
C SER A 37 -11.98 -12.33 -16.43
N ALA A 38 -10.97 -12.00 -17.23
CA ALA A 38 -9.57 -12.13 -16.85
C ALA A 38 -9.21 -11.26 -15.62
N TYR A 39 -9.65 -10.00 -15.63
CA TYR A 39 -9.44 -9.07 -14.52
C TYR A 39 -10.13 -9.55 -13.23
N THR A 40 -11.37 -10.01 -13.34
CA THR A 40 -12.13 -10.54 -12.19
C THR A 40 -11.48 -11.80 -11.63
N TRP A 41 -11.00 -12.70 -12.50
CA TRP A 41 -10.30 -13.91 -12.09
C TRP A 41 -9.01 -13.60 -11.33
N ASP A 42 -8.21 -12.66 -11.83
CA ASP A 42 -6.98 -12.23 -11.16
C ASP A 42 -7.27 -11.54 -9.83
N LEU A 43 -8.34 -10.75 -9.74
CA LEU A 43 -8.77 -10.10 -8.50
C LEU A 43 -9.22 -11.13 -7.44
N LEU A 44 -9.94 -12.17 -7.84
CA LEU A 44 -10.32 -13.28 -6.95
C LEU A 44 -9.09 -14.07 -6.46
N ASN A 45 -8.14 -14.34 -7.35
CA ASN A 45 -6.89 -15.00 -6.96
C ASN A 45 -6.01 -14.12 -6.07
N PHE A 46 -6.10 -12.79 -6.21
CA PHE A 46 -5.46 -11.84 -5.31
C PHE A 46 -6.15 -11.75 -3.93
N LEU A 47 -7.46 -12.00 -3.87
CA LEU A 47 -8.23 -12.03 -2.62
C LEU A 47 -7.70 -13.11 -1.66
N LEU A 48 -7.41 -14.31 -2.16
CA LEU A 48 -6.92 -15.45 -1.36
C LEU A 48 -5.67 -15.13 -0.51
N PRO A 49 -4.53 -14.70 -1.09
CA PRO A 49 -3.34 -14.35 -0.33
C PRO A 49 -3.56 -13.11 0.56
N SER A 50 -4.43 -12.18 0.15
CA SER A 50 -4.74 -11.00 0.97
C SER A 50 -5.45 -11.41 2.27
N LEU A 51 -6.44 -12.30 2.19
CA LEU A 51 -7.13 -12.85 3.35
C LEU A 51 -6.19 -13.68 4.22
N SER A 52 -5.31 -14.49 3.62
CA SER A 52 -4.30 -15.24 4.38
C SER A 52 -3.41 -14.33 5.21
N ILE A 53 -2.97 -13.19 4.67
CA ILE A 53 -2.19 -12.20 5.44
C ILE A 53 -3.03 -11.61 6.58
N LEU A 54 -4.31 -11.28 6.35
CA LEU A 54 -5.17 -10.75 7.39
C LEU A 54 -5.39 -11.75 8.53
N ILE A 55 -5.60 -13.02 8.21
CA ILE A 55 -5.76 -14.08 9.20
C ILE A 55 -4.47 -14.21 10.03
N LEU A 56 -3.30 -14.17 9.40
CA LEU A 56 -2.03 -14.20 10.12
C LEU A 56 -1.86 -12.99 11.05
N VAL A 57 -2.15 -11.78 10.57
CA VAL A 57 -2.08 -10.56 11.38
C VAL A 57 -3.05 -10.60 12.56
N ALA A 58 -4.25 -11.16 12.37
CA ALA A 58 -5.21 -11.38 13.43
C ALA A 58 -4.73 -12.43 14.44
N ALA A 59 -4.17 -13.55 13.97
CA ALA A 59 -3.68 -14.65 14.81
C ALA A 59 -2.48 -14.27 15.68
N PHE A 60 -1.58 -13.42 15.16
CA PHE A 60 -0.43 -12.89 15.91
C PHE A 60 -0.79 -11.69 16.81
N GLU A 61 -2.05 -11.26 16.84
CA GLU A 61 -2.56 -10.14 17.63
C GLU A 61 -1.68 -8.88 17.59
N VAL A 62 -1.16 -8.52 16.42
CA VAL A 62 -0.23 -7.39 16.29
C VAL A 62 -0.94 -6.09 16.64
N PRO A 63 -0.61 -5.41 17.77
CA PRO A 63 -1.43 -4.33 18.32
C PRO A 63 -1.52 -3.09 17.42
N ALA A 64 -0.57 -2.94 16.49
CA ALA A 64 -0.58 -1.90 15.47
C ALA A 64 -1.69 -2.09 14.41
N TYR A 65 -2.12 -3.32 14.15
CA TYR A 65 -3.02 -3.69 13.05
C TYR A 65 -4.31 -4.40 13.50
N THR A 66 -4.50 -4.61 14.80
CA THR A 66 -5.70 -5.26 15.35
C THR A 66 -6.91 -4.32 15.49
N GLY A 67 -8.11 -4.92 15.55
CA GLY A 67 -9.37 -4.22 15.75
C GLY A 67 -9.89 -3.48 14.49
N PRO A 68 -10.47 -2.27 14.61
CA PRO A 68 -11.04 -1.55 13.47
C PRO A 68 -10.00 -1.17 12.40
N ARG A 69 -8.70 -1.24 12.74
CA ARG A 69 -7.58 -0.93 11.84
C ARG A 69 -7.30 -2.03 10.83
N LEU A 70 -7.76 -3.24 11.11
CA LEU A 70 -7.63 -4.39 10.21
C LEU A 70 -8.39 -4.14 8.90
N GLY A 71 -9.53 -3.42 8.98
CA GLY A 71 -10.26 -2.96 7.80
C GLY A 71 -9.46 -2.01 6.91
N TYR A 72 -8.65 -1.11 7.49
CA TYR A 72 -7.77 -0.23 6.69
C TYR A 72 -6.67 -1.03 5.99
N LEU A 73 -6.12 -2.06 6.64
CA LEU A 73 -5.14 -2.96 6.02
C LEU A 73 -5.75 -3.74 4.86
N PHE A 74 -6.98 -4.26 5.03
CA PHE A 74 -7.72 -4.92 3.95
C PHE A 74 -7.95 -3.97 2.76
N LEU A 75 -8.42 -2.75 3.04
CA LEU A 75 -8.68 -1.75 1.99
C LEU A 75 -7.39 -1.37 1.24
N LEU A 76 -6.28 -1.21 1.95
CA LEU A 76 -4.97 -0.95 1.36
C LEU A 76 -4.52 -2.09 0.43
N LEU A 77 -4.69 -3.34 0.87
CA LEU A 77 -4.39 -4.52 0.05
C LEU A 77 -5.27 -4.58 -1.19
N MET A 78 -6.57 -4.30 -1.07
CA MET A 78 -7.51 -4.33 -2.19
C MET A 78 -7.22 -3.23 -3.23
N LEU A 79 -6.91 -2.02 -2.77
CA LEU A 79 -6.47 -0.92 -3.63
C LEU A 79 -5.15 -1.25 -4.35
N TYR A 80 -4.22 -1.92 -3.68
CA TYR A 80 -3.00 -2.41 -4.31
C TYR A 80 -3.31 -3.42 -5.42
N GLY A 81 -4.19 -4.40 -5.18
CA GLY A 81 -4.64 -5.36 -6.19
C GLY A 81 -5.24 -4.66 -7.41
N TRP A 82 -6.11 -3.68 -7.17
CA TRP A 82 -6.77 -2.89 -8.23
C TRP A 82 -5.79 -2.07 -9.08
N ALA A 83 -4.68 -1.60 -8.49
CA ALA A 83 -3.68 -0.80 -9.20
C ALA A 83 -2.59 -1.65 -9.88
N ILE A 84 -2.15 -2.75 -9.26
CA ILE A 84 -1.07 -3.58 -9.80
C ILE A 84 -1.52 -4.40 -11.01
N ILE A 85 -2.75 -4.93 -11.02
CA ILE A 85 -3.23 -5.81 -12.11
C ILE A 85 -3.24 -5.06 -13.46
N PRO A 86 -3.86 -3.86 -13.59
CA PRO A 86 -3.87 -3.13 -14.86
C PRO A 86 -2.47 -2.70 -15.31
N LEU A 87 -1.61 -2.31 -14.35
CA LEU A 87 -0.21 -1.96 -14.64
C LEU A 87 0.55 -3.15 -15.24
N MET A 88 0.36 -4.34 -14.68
CA MET A 88 1.00 -5.57 -15.15
C MET A 88 0.45 -6.02 -16.51
N TYR A 89 -0.83 -5.76 -16.80
CA TYR A 89 -1.44 -6.00 -18.11
C TYR A 89 -0.81 -5.10 -19.18
N LEU A 90 -0.54 -3.83 -18.85
CA LEU A 90 0.14 -2.90 -19.75
C LEU A 90 1.55 -3.40 -20.10
N PHE A 91 2.31 -3.88 -19.11
CA PHE A 91 3.63 -4.45 -19.34
C PHE A 91 3.60 -5.77 -20.12
N SER A 92 2.54 -6.57 -20.00
CA SER A 92 2.36 -7.82 -20.75
C SER A 92 2.40 -7.62 -22.27
N PHE A 93 2.08 -6.45 -22.79
CA PHE A 93 2.15 -6.17 -24.23
C PHE A 93 3.58 -6.05 -24.77
N VAL A 94 4.55 -5.71 -23.92
CA VAL A 94 5.95 -5.51 -24.31
C VAL A 94 6.67 -6.85 -24.52
N PHE A 95 6.26 -7.89 -23.79
CA PHE A 95 6.95 -9.18 -23.79
C PHE A 95 6.33 -10.18 -24.77
N ARG A 96 7.20 -10.98 -25.41
CA ARG A 96 6.81 -12.06 -26.34
C ARG A 96 6.87 -13.46 -25.73
N THR A 97 7.63 -13.66 -24.66
CA THR A 97 7.82 -14.97 -24.00
C THR A 97 7.42 -14.90 -22.53
N ALA A 98 6.63 -15.87 -22.07
CA ALA A 98 6.00 -15.82 -20.73
C ALA A 98 7.02 -15.98 -19.58
N SER A 99 8.03 -16.83 -19.77
CA SER A 99 9.10 -17.06 -18.80
C SER A 99 9.98 -15.84 -18.58
N THR A 100 10.33 -15.11 -19.67
CA THR A 100 11.13 -13.88 -19.55
C THR A 100 10.33 -12.76 -18.90
N ALA A 101 9.04 -12.63 -19.27
CA ALA A 101 8.14 -11.66 -18.66
C ALA A 101 8.03 -11.88 -17.14
N PHE A 102 7.86 -13.13 -16.69
CA PHE A 102 7.79 -13.47 -15.28
C PHE A 102 9.03 -13.01 -14.51
N VAL A 103 10.22 -13.38 -14.97
CA VAL A 103 11.47 -13.10 -14.26
C VAL A 103 11.74 -11.60 -14.23
N VAL A 104 11.62 -10.92 -15.38
CA VAL A 104 11.88 -9.47 -15.47
C VAL A 104 10.91 -8.67 -14.62
N LEU A 105 9.61 -9.00 -14.66
CA LEU A 105 8.59 -8.27 -13.89
C LEU A 105 8.68 -8.58 -12.39
N THR A 106 9.06 -9.80 -12.02
CA THR A 106 9.32 -10.14 -10.61
C THR A 106 10.49 -9.33 -10.07
N ILE A 107 11.61 -9.30 -10.81
CA ILE A 107 12.80 -8.52 -10.43
C ILE A 107 12.45 -7.02 -10.36
N PHE A 108 11.73 -6.50 -11.36
CA PHE A 108 11.27 -5.11 -11.37
C PHE A 108 10.41 -4.78 -10.14
N ASN A 109 9.43 -5.63 -9.81
CA ASN A 109 8.56 -5.45 -8.65
C ASN A 109 9.33 -5.52 -7.32
N ILE A 110 10.32 -6.41 -7.20
CA ILE A 110 11.16 -6.52 -5.99
C ILE A 110 12.07 -5.30 -5.84
N ILE A 111 12.77 -4.90 -6.91
CA ILE A 111 13.69 -3.76 -6.88
C ILE A 111 12.92 -2.48 -6.62
N THR A 112 11.82 -2.24 -7.34
CA THR A 112 11.00 -1.04 -7.11
C THR A 112 10.44 -1.02 -5.71
N GLY A 113 9.93 -2.14 -5.18
CA GLY A 113 9.43 -2.20 -3.80
C GLY A 113 10.50 -1.91 -2.74
N LEU A 114 11.67 -2.55 -2.84
CA LEU A 114 12.73 -2.37 -1.83
C LEU A 114 13.45 -1.03 -1.96
N ALA A 115 13.86 -0.65 -3.18
CA ALA A 115 14.65 0.55 -3.41
C ALA A 115 13.84 1.80 -3.06
N THR A 116 12.59 1.90 -3.50
CA THR A 116 11.77 3.10 -3.24
C THR A 116 11.47 3.28 -1.74
N LEU A 117 11.21 2.20 -1.01
CA LEU A 117 11.00 2.25 0.44
C LEU A 117 12.27 2.67 1.18
N LEU A 118 13.42 2.08 0.84
CA LEU A 118 14.69 2.43 1.46
C LEU A 118 15.08 3.89 1.15
N THR A 119 14.94 4.32 -0.10
CA THR A 119 15.24 5.69 -0.50
C THR A 119 14.37 6.69 0.26
N VAL A 120 13.06 6.47 0.35
CA VAL A 120 12.17 7.38 1.08
C VAL A 120 12.43 7.35 2.59
N PHE A 121 12.73 6.18 3.16
CA PHE A 121 13.07 6.06 4.57
C PHE A 121 14.34 6.87 4.91
N ILE A 122 15.38 6.77 4.08
CA ILE A 122 16.63 7.51 4.24
C ILE A 122 16.42 9.02 4.04
N LEU A 123 15.72 9.42 2.97
CA LEU A 123 15.45 10.84 2.68
C LEU A 123 14.53 11.50 3.71
N SER A 124 13.75 10.73 4.47
CA SER A 124 12.86 11.25 5.50
C SER A 124 13.55 11.50 6.85
N ILE A 125 14.86 11.27 6.96
CA ILE A 125 15.63 11.52 8.19
C ILE A 125 15.82 13.04 8.33
N PRO A 126 15.41 13.67 9.46
CA PRO A 126 15.39 15.12 9.66
C PRO A 126 16.78 15.77 9.83
N GLY A 127 17.85 15.16 9.31
CA GLY A 127 19.23 15.67 9.33
C GLY A 127 19.80 16.02 7.95
N LEU A 128 19.12 15.68 6.86
CA LEU A 128 19.45 16.14 5.51
C LEU A 128 18.35 17.12 5.12
N ASP A 129 18.66 18.40 4.92
CA ASP A 129 17.76 19.47 4.44
C ASP A 129 17.28 19.22 2.99
N VAL A 130 16.77 18.02 2.68
CA VAL A 130 16.35 17.55 1.36
C VAL A 130 14.90 17.08 1.34
N LEU A 131 14.07 17.57 2.28
CA LEU A 131 12.65 17.21 2.39
C LEU A 131 11.86 17.53 1.11
N ASP A 132 12.23 18.59 0.38
CA ASP A 132 11.54 18.97 -0.86
C ASP A 132 11.79 17.97 -1.98
N VAL A 133 13.02 17.46 -2.09
CA VAL A 133 13.39 16.40 -3.05
C VAL A 133 12.68 15.09 -2.67
N ALA A 134 12.60 14.79 -1.37
CA ALA A 134 11.85 13.63 -0.89
C ALA A 134 10.37 13.71 -1.29
N ASN A 135 9.74 14.87 -1.15
CA ASN A 135 8.33 15.07 -1.51
C ASN A 135 8.09 14.95 -3.03
N ALA A 136 8.97 15.51 -3.86
CA ALA A 136 8.88 15.35 -5.31
C ALA A 136 9.04 13.88 -5.74
N LEU A 137 9.98 13.16 -5.12
CA LEU A 137 10.23 11.75 -5.42
C LEU A 137 9.09 10.85 -4.95
N LYS A 138 8.44 11.17 -3.83
CA LYS A 138 7.20 10.51 -3.38
C LYS A 138 6.09 10.63 -4.41
N TRP A 139 5.91 11.82 -4.99
CA TRP A 139 4.92 12.05 -6.06
C TRP A 139 5.22 11.23 -7.30
N ALA A 140 6.49 11.13 -7.69
CA ALA A 140 6.90 10.30 -8.83
C ALA A 140 6.70 8.80 -8.57
N PHE A 141 7.04 8.32 -7.36
CA PHE A 141 6.91 6.91 -6.99
C PHE A 141 5.48 6.48 -6.65
N LEU A 142 4.54 7.42 -6.51
CA LEU A 142 3.12 7.14 -6.28
C LEU A 142 2.45 6.38 -7.43
N VAL A 143 3.01 6.48 -8.64
CA VAL A 143 2.59 5.69 -9.80
C VAL A 143 2.89 4.20 -9.62
N LEU A 144 3.89 3.86 -8.79
CA LEU A 144 4.29 2.48 -8.53
C LEU A 144 3.47 1.91 -7.35
N PRO A 145 2.51 1.00 -7.59
CA PRO A 145 1.65 0.48 -6.53
C PRO A 145 2.44 -0.26 -5.44
N ASN A 146 3.59 -0.86 -5.75
CA ASN A 146 4.47 -1.49 -4.76
C ASN A 146 5.00 -0.51 -3.71
N TYR A 147 5.33 0.73 -4.12
CA TYR A 147 5.77 1.77 -3.21
C TYR A 147 4.60 2.21 -2.29
N CYS A 148 3.43 2.46 -2.87
CA CYS A 148 2.23 2.88 -2.14
C CYS A 148 1.82 1.90 -1.04
N LEU A 149 1.93 0.59 -1.30
CA LEU A 149 1.63 -0.43 -0.29
C LEU A 149 2.59 -0.35 0.90
N GLY A 150 3.90 -0.26 0.66
CA GLY A 150 4.89 -0.19 1.74
C GLY A 150 4.81 1.12 2.52
N GLN A 151 4.60 2.25 1.83
CA GLN A 151 4.39 3.55 2.46
C GLN A 151 3.11 3.56 3.31
N GLY A 152 2.00 3.01 2.79
CA GLY A 152 0.74 2.93 3.52
C GLY A 152 0.83 2.10 4.81
N ILE A 153 1.52 0.95 4.76
CA ILE A 153 1.78 0.14 5.96
C ILE A 153 2.65 0.91 6.96
N GLY A 154 3.72 1.56 6.49
CA GLY A 154 4.60 2.37 7.33
C GLY A 154 3.88 3.53 8.01
N ASP A 155 3.00 4.22 7.28
CA ASP A 155 2.22 5.35 7.82
C ASP A 155 1.18 4.87 8.84
N MET A 156 0.54 3.71 8.64
CA MET A 156 -0.33 3.09 9.64
C MET A 156 0.44 2.76 10.93
N PHE A 157 1.64 2.19 10.82
CA PHE A 157 2.49 1.87 11.96
C PHE A 157 2.93 3.13 12.73
N ASN A 158 3.36 4.17 12.01
CA ASN A 158 3.75 5.43 12.62
C ASN A 158 2.56 6.13 13.31
N ASN A 159 1.37 6.07 12.70
CA ASN A 159 0.15 6.60 13.28
C ASN A 159 -0.22 5.85 14.58
N TYR A 160 -0.11 4.53 14.58
CA TYR A 160 -0.31 3.74 15.80
C TYR A 160 0.64 4.17 16.93
N ASN A 161 1.94 4.26 16.64
CA ASN A 161 2.93 4.66 17.64
C ASN A 161 2.70 6.09 18.15
N ALA A 162 2.27 7.00 17.27
CA ALA A 162 1.92 8.36 17.65
C ALA A 162 0.71 8.40 18.59
N LEU A 163 -0.33 7.60 18.33
CA LEU A 163 -1.51 7.51 19.19
C LEU A 163 -1.20 6.87 20.55
N ASP A 164 -0.40 5.80 20.58
CA ASP A 164 0.02 5.15 21.82
C ASP A 164 0.86 6.10 22.69
N PHE A 165 1.80 6.83 22.08
CA PHE A 165 2.57 7.85 22.78
C PHE A 165 1.68 8.98 23.30
N PHE A 166 0.69 9.42 22.52
CA PHE A 166 -0.26 10.44 22.92
C PHE A 166 -1.07 9.99 24.15
N ASP A 167 -1.63 8.78 24.13
CA ASP A 167 -2.44 8.25 25.23
C ASP A 167 -1.61 8.11 26.52
N LYS A 168 -0.36 7.62 26.41
CA LYS A 168 0.58 7.57 27.53
C LYS A 168 0.89 8.97 28.09
N ALA A 169 1.14 9.94 27.22
CA ALA A 169 1.40 11.31 27.63
C ALA A 169 0.17 11.95 28.32
N VAL A 170 -1.04 11.70 27.80
CA VAL A 170 -2.30 12.18 28.41
C VAL A 170 -2.49 11.55 29.78
N LYS A 171 -2.28 10.24 29.94
CA LYS A 171 -2.34 9.56 31.24
C LYS A 171 -1.36 10.14 32.25
N MET A 172 -0.12 10.43 31.83
CA MET A 172 0.87 11.08 32.69
C MET A 172 0.45 12.50 33.10
N CYS A 173 -0.17 13.26 32.19
CA CYS A 173 -0.70 14.59 32.50
C CYS A 173 -1.91 14.54 33.44
N LEU A 174 -2.79 13.54 33.27
CA LEU A 174 -3.95 13.32 34.13
C LEU A 174 -3.59 12.98 35.57
N ALA A 175 -2.38 12.45 35.82
CA ALA A 175 -1.88 12.23 37.17
C ALA A 175 -1.56 13.55 37.92
N ILE A 176 -1.40 14.66 37.20
CA ILE A 176 -1.06 15.98 37.75
C ILE A 176 -2.28 16.93 37.69
N TYR A 177 -3.09 16.84 36.63
CA TYR A 177 -4.25 17.68 36.40
C TYR A 177 -5.50 16.84 36.11
N PRO A 178 -6.62 17.02 36.83
CA PRO A 178 -7.82 16.20 36.64
C PRO A 178 -8.60 16.49 35.35
N ASP A 179 -8.27 17.56 34.62
CA ASP A 179 -8.97 17.93 33.39
C ASP A 179 -8.32 17.33 32.12
N ARG A 180 -8.99 16.32 31.55
CA ARG A 180 -8.57 15.63 30.32
C ARG A 180 -8.48 16.56 29.11
N LYS A 181 -9.42 17.51 28.96
CA LYS A 181 -9.45 18.42 27.80
C LYS A 181 -8.26 19.37 27.82
N PHE A 182 -7.84 19.79 29.01
CA PHE A 182 -6.62 20.58 29.18
C PHE A 182 -5.38 19.79 28.73
N CYS A 183 -5.22 18.55 29.21
CA CYS A 183 -4.08 17.70 28.89
C CYS A 183 -3.98 17.38 27.40
N GLU A 184 -5.09 17.03 26.74
CA GLU A 184 -5.11 16.77 25.30
C GLU A 184 -4.70 18.01 24.49
N LYS A 185 -5.20 19.19 24.86
CA LYS A 185 -4.87 20.46 24.20
C LYS A 185 -3.41 20.88 24.44
N TYR A 186 -2.88 20.62 25.63
CA TYR A 186 -1.49 20.90 25.98
C TYR A 186 -0.50 20.00 25.21
N ILE A 187 -0.78 18.70 25.12
CA ILE A 187 0.08 17.74 24.42
C ILE A 187 0.03 17.94 22.90
N ARG A 188 -1.15 18.25 22.33
CA ARG A 188 -1.27 18.58 20.90
C ARG A 188 -0.45 19.82 20.50
N LYS A 189 -0.23 20.77 21.42
CA LYS A 189 0.59 21.97 21.18
C LYS A 189 2.10 21.71 21.24
N LYS A 190 2.57 20.55 21.71
CA LYS A 190 4.01 20.26 21.76
C LYS A 190 4.57 20.08 20.33
N PRO A 191 5.69 20.75 20.00
CA PRO A 191 6.25 20.75 18.64
C PRO A 191 6.64 19.35 18.16
N ALA A 192 7.15 18.49 19.05
CA ALA A 192 7.48 17.09 18.75
C ALA A 192 6.25 16.28 18.29
N MET A 193 5.07 16.53 18.88
CA MET A 193 3.83 15.86 18.51
C MET A 193 3.26 16.43 17.20
N SER A 194 3.33 17.76 17.03
CA SER A 194 2.93 18.45 15.80
C SER A 194 3.67 17.93 14.57
N TRP A 195 4.95 17.61 14.68
CA TRP A 195 5.75 17.09 13.56
C TRP A 195 5.40 15.65 13.18
N SER A 196 5.11 14.79 14.18
CA SER A 196 4.62 13.43 13.95
C SER A 196 3.26 13.43 13.25
N PHE A 197 2.34 14.29 13.69
CA PHE A 197 1.03 14.47 13.04
C PHE A 197 1.14 15.05 11.62
N ARG A 198 2.04 16.01 11.39
CA ARG A 198 2.29 16.58 10.05
C ARG A 198 2.86 15.58 9.05
N ARG A 199 3.53 14.53 9.53
CA ARG A 199 4.06 13.45 8.69
C ARG A 199 2.96 12.45 8.28
N ILE A 200 1.93 12.28 9.12
CA ILE A 200 0.79 11.38 8.88
C ILE A 200 -0.26 12.04 7.98
N THR A 201 -0.46 13.35 8.10
CA THR A 201 -1.34 14.12 7.21
C THR A 201 -0.55 14.60 6.00
N TRP A 202 -0.82 14.02 4.83
CA TRP A 202 -0.40 14.63 3.56
C TRP A 202 -0.79 16.12 3.54
N PRO A 203 0.02 17.01 2.93
CA PRO A 203 -0.34 18.41 2.74
C PRO A 203 -1.50 18.48 1.73
N GLY A 204 -2.73 18.25 2.21
CA GLY A 204 -3.94 18.16 1.39
C GLY A 204 -5.06 17.30 1.97
N THR A 205 -4.81 16.42 2.95
CA THR A 205 -5.88 15.66 3.61
C THR A 205 -6.39 16.39 4.86
N ILE A 206 -7.67 16.73 4.80
CA ILE A 206 -8.50 17.31 5.87
C ILE A 206 -8.26 16.56 7.19
N PRO A 207 -8.17 17.24 8.34
CA PRO A 207 -7.98 16.59 9.64
C PRO A 207 -9.16 15.68 9.96
N VAL A 208 -8.99 14.37 9.77
CA VAL A 208 -10.00 13.33 10.09
C VAL A 208 -10.24 13.19 11.61
N LEU A 209 -9.52 13.92 12.46
CA LEU A 209 -9.65 13.87 13.92
C LEU A 209 -10.45 15.03 14.53
N ALA A 210 -11.36 15.64 13.76
CA ALA A 210 -12.35 16.59 14.28
C ALA A 210 -13.64 15.94 14.82
N ALA A 211 -13.79 14.60 14.71
CA ALA A 211 -15.00 13.89 15.11
C ALA A 211 -14.70 12.61 15.90
N THR A 212 -14.21 12.76 17.13
CA THR A 212 -14.51 11.91 18.30
C THR A 212 -13.95 12.58 19.54
#